data_AF-A0A3S0F4T3-F1
#
_entry.id   AF-A0A3S0F4T3-F1
#
_cell.length_a   1.000
_cell.length_b   1.000
_cell.length_c   1.000
_cell.angle_alpha   90.00
_cell.angle_beta   90.00
_cell.angle_gamma   90.00
#
_symmetry.space_group_name_H-M   'P 1'
#
loop_
_entity.id
_entity.type
_entity.pdbx_description
1 polymer ?
#
loop_
_entity_poly.entity_id
_entity_poly.type
_entity_poly.pdbx_seq_one_letter_code
_entity_poly.pdbx_strand_id
1 'polypeptide(L)'
;MTLGDLSFCLFTLFNGLRVVSYLPQILRVARDENGASAISYTTWLLWTGANATTGLYAGVNLGDPMLAAINWLNAACCALVIALTAWKRRARADDAALPGESGYTALTMDNLSA
;
A
#
# COMPACT_ATOMS: atom_id res chain seq x y z
N MET A 1 14.80 26.61 -22.35
CA MET A 1 13.77 25.61 -22.03
C MET A 1 12.41 26.27 -22.20
N THR A 2 11.48 25.62 -22.89
CA THR A 2 10.08 26.07 -22.94
C THR A 2 9.35 25.68 -21.64
N LEU A 3 8.19 26.28 -21.37
CA LEU A 3 7.35 25.87 -20.23
C LEU A 3 6.87 24.42 -20.35
N GLY A 4 6.67 23.92 -21.57
CA GLY A 4 6.32 22.53 -21.83
C GLY A 4 7.44 21.55 -21.48
N ASP A 5 8.69 21.89 -21.83
CA ASP A 5 9.84 21.06 -21.47
C ASP A 5 10.03 21.01 -19.94
N LEU A 6 9.87 22.15 -19.28
CA LEU A 6 9.97 22.25 -17.83
C LEU A 6 8.86 21.45 -17.15
N SER A 7 7.61 21.58 -17.59
CA SER A 7 6.49 20.84 -17.00
C SER A 7 6.67 19.33 -17.20
N PHE A 8 7.14 18.89 -18.36
CA PHE A 8 7.44 17.50 -18.65
C PHE A 8 8.57 16.94 -17.77
N CYS A 9 9.66 17.68 -17.61
CA CYS A 9 10.77 17.29 -16.74
C CYS A 9 10.33 17.17 -15.29
N LEU A 10 9.60 18.17 -14.77
CA LEU A 10 9.09 18.14 -13.39
C LEU A 10 8.07 17.01 -13.20
N PHE A 11 7.17 16.82 -14.16
CA PHE A 11 6.19 15.74 -14.14
C PHE A 11 6.87 14.37 -14.05
N THR A 12 7.84 14.13 -14.93
CA THR A 12 8.62 12.88 -14.96
C THR A 12 9.39 12.68 -13.66
N LEU A 13 10.07 13.74 -13.18
CA LEU A 13 10.86 13.70 -11.95
C LEU A 13 9.99 13.36 -10.74
N PHE A 14 8.89 14.10 -10.52
CA PHE A 14 8.06 13.90 -9.34
C PHE A 14 7.29 12.59 -9.38
N ASN A 15 6.84 12.13 -10.54
CA ASN A 15 6.23 10.81 -10.64
C ASN A 15 7.27 9.69 -10.45
N GLY A 16 8.50 9.85 -10.94
CA GLY A 16 9.59 8.92 -10.67
C GLY A 16 9.92 8.84 -9.18
N LEU A 17 10.08 10.00 -8.54
CA LEU A 17 10.28 10.08 -7.08
C LEU A 17 9.12 9.47 -6.31
N ARG A 18 7.88 9.61 -6.80
CA ARG A 18 6.68 8.99 -6.22
C ARG A 18 6.74 7.47 -6.29
N VAL A 19 7.15 6.91 -7.43
CA VAL A 19 7.33 5.46 -7.57
C VAL A 19 8.38 4.95 -6.58
N VAL A 20 9.52 5.64 -6.48
CA VAL A 20 10.59 5.30 -5.53
C VAL A 20 10.12 5.43 -4.09
N SER A 21 9.28 6.43 -3.77
CA SER A 21 8.79 6.66 -2.41
C SER A 21 7.78 5.63 -1.92
N TYR A 22 7.18 4.81 -2.80
CA TYR A 22 6.41 3.65 -2.35
C TYR A 22 7.28 2.62 -1.63
N LEU A 23 8.57 2.47 -1.95
CA LEU A 23 9.45 1.51 -1.26
C LEU A 23 9.56 1.77 0.26
N PRO A 24 9.97 2.97 0.73
CA PRO A 24 10.05 3.23 2.17
C PRO A 24 8.68 3.11 2.84
N GLN A 25 7.60 3.47 2.15
CA GLN A 25 6.24 3.31 2.67
C GLN A 25 5.85 1.83 2.83
N ILE A 26 6.10 1.01 1.81
CA ILE A 26 5.87 -0.44 1.82
C ILE A 26 6.69 -1.10 2.93
N LEU A 27 7.97 -0.76 3.06
CA LEU A 27 8.84 -1.27 4.11
C LEU A 27 8.35 -0.90 5.51
N ARG A 28 7.84 0.34 5.68
CA ARG A 28 7.29 0.80 6.95
C ARG A 28 6.01 0.06 7.31
N VAL A 29 5.11 -0.14 6.35
CA VAL A 29 3.89 -0.96 6.52
C VAL A 29 4.26 -2.40 6.87
N ALA A 30 5.23 -2.99 6.16
CA ALA A 30 5.68 -4.36 6.39
C ALA A 30 6.30 -4.54 7.79
N ARG A 31 7.05 -3.55 8.30
CA ARG A 31 7.70 -3.60 9.62
C ARG A 31 6.84 -3.15 10.79
N ASP A 32 5.71 -2.47 10.57
CA ASP A 32 4.90 -1.91 11.66
C ASP A 32 4.23 -2.97 12.57
N GLU A 33 4.66 -3.14 13.80
CA GLU A 33 4.10 -4.14 14.72
C GLU A 33 2.64 -3.87 15.12
N ASN A 34 2.13 -2.65 14.88
CA ASN A 34 0.78 -2.24 15.24
C ASN A 34 -0.30 -2.53 14.19
N GLY A 35 0.01 -3.37 13.20
CA GLY A 35 -0.97 -3.79 12.18
C GLY A 35 -1.30 -2.71 11.14
N ALA A 36 -0.38 -1.77 10.87
CA ALA A 36 -0.56 -0.69 9.91
C ALA A 36 -1.79 0.19 10.19
N SER A 37 -2.13 0.43 11.46
CA SER A 37 -3.31 1.20 11.88
C SER A 37 -3.29 2.66 11.41
N ALA A 38 -2.10 3.25 11.28
CA ALA A 38 -1.90 4.62 10.80
C ALA A 38 -2.22 4.81 9.29
N ILE A 39 -2.41 3.72 8.53
CA ILE A 39 -2.71 3.80 7.10
C ILE A 39 -4.21 3.98 6.87
N SER A 40 -4.59 5.13 6.29
CA SER A 40 -5.98 5.45 5.93
C SER A 40 -6.38 4.83 4.59
N TYR A 41 -7.28 3.84 4.59
CA TYR A 41 -7.79 3.25 3.35
C TYR A 41 -8.42 4.27 2.42
N THR A 42 -9.18 5.23 2.96
CA THR A 42 -9.85 6.27 2.17
C THR A 42 -8.85 7.07 1.34
N THR A 43 -7.74 7.49 1.95
CA THR A 43 -6.70 8.26 1.26
C THR A 43 -6.07 7.45 0.14
N TRP A 44 -5.70 6.20 0.42
CA TRP A 44 -5.04 5.34 -0.56
C TRP A 44 -5.99 4.92 -1.69
N LEU A 45 -7.26 4.67 -1.41
CA LEU A 45 -8.28 4.38 -2.44
C LEU A 45 -8.53 5.58 -3.34
N LEU A 46 -8.63 6.79 -2.78
CA LEU A 46 -8.77 8.01 -3.57
C LEU A 46 -7.56 8.21 -4.49
N TRP A 47 -6.35 7.94 -3.99
CA TRP A 47 -5.14 8.03 -4.82
C TRP A 47 -5.10 6.96 -5.91
N THR A 48 -5.50 5.72 -5.61
CA THR A 48 -5.64 4.67 -6.63
C THR A 48 -6.63 5.11 -7.71
N GLY A 49 -7.82 5.56 -7.32
CA GLY A 49 -8.84 6.04 -8.24
C GLY A 49 -8.36 7.19 -9.11
N ALA A 50 -7.76 8.22 -8.51
CA ALA A 50 -7.26 9.39 -9.23
C ALA A 50 -6.17 9.03 -10.25
N ASN A 51 -5.21 8.17 -9.89
CA ASN A 51 -4.20 7.73 -10.84
C ASN A 51 -4.79 6.82 -11.93
N ALA A 52 -5.68 5.88 -11.58
CA ALA A 52 -6.31 4.99 -12.56
C ALA A 52 -7.15 5.77 -13.59
N THR A 53 -7.95 6.74 -13.15
CA THR A 53 -8.76 7.57 -14.05
C THR A 53 -7.89 8.51 -14.89
N THR A 54 -6.81 9.06 -14.33
CA THR A 54 -5.85 9.86 -15.10
C THR A 54 -5.16 9.01 -16.17
N GLY A 55 -4.76 7.78 -15.83
CA GLY A 55 -4.15 6.85 -16.77
C GLY A 55 -5.10 6.46 -17.91
N LEU A 56 -6.37 6.22 -17.58
CA LEU A 56 -7.43 5.96 -18.56
C LEU A 56 -7.66 7.17 -19.48
N TYR A 57 -7.81 8.37 -18.90
CA TYR A 57 -8.02 9.60 -19.66
C TYR A 57 -6.83 9.89 -20.59
N ALA A 58 -5.60 9.74 -20.12
CA ALA A 58 -4.41 9.94 -20.93
C ALA A 58 -4.32 8.96 -22.10
N GLY A 59 -4.64 7.68 -21.87
CA GLY A 59 -4.59 6.66 -22.90
C GLY A 59 -5.71 6.77 -23.94
N VAL A 60 -6.94 7.08 -23.50
CA VAL A 60 -8.13 7.08 -24.37
C VAL A 60 -8.34 8.44 -25.04
N ASN A 61 -8.17 9.54 -24.30
CA ASN A 61 -8.56 10.87 -24.76
C ASN A 61 -7.38 11.72 -25.24
N LEU A 62 -6.21 11.58 -24.61
CA LEU A 62 -5.04 12.40 -24.96
C LEU A 62 -4.09 11.69 -25.94
N GLY A 63 -4.14 10.36 -26.02
CA GLY A 63 -3.17 9.58 -26.79
C GLY A 63 -1.75 9.71 -26.24
N ASP A 64 -1.59 10.00 -24.94
CA ASP A 64 -0.30 10.13 -24.27
C ASP A 64 0.03 8.82 -23.52
N PRO A 65 0.78 7.89 -24.15
CA PRO A 65 1.09 6.60 -23.56
C PRO A 65 1.99 6.71 -22.32
N MET A 66 2.82 7.77 -22.22
CA MET A 66 3.75 7.90 -21.12
C MET A 66 3.03 8.41 -19.86
N LEU A 67 2.16 9.41 -20.00
CA LEU A 67 1.26 9.86 -18.94
C LEU A 67 0.32 8.74 -18.48
N ALA A 68 -0.16 7.92 -19.43
CA ALA A 68 -0.97 6.76 -19.12
C ALA A 68 -0.19 5.73 -18.28
N ALA A 69 0.96 5.28 -18.77
CA ALA A 69 1.77 4.25 -18.13
C ALA A 69 2.20 4.62 -16.70
N ILE A 70 2.64 5.87 -16.49
CA ILE A 70 3.11 6.31 -15.19
C ILE A 70 1.97 6.42 -14.17
N ASN A 71 0.78 6.83 -14.59
CA ASN A 71 -0.40 6.86 -13.72
C ASN A 71 -0.89 5.44 -13.39
N TRP A 72 -0.89 4.52 -14.36
CA TRP A 72 -1.21 3.11 -14.09
C TRP A 72 -0.22 2.47 -13.11
N LEU A 73 1.08 2.76 -13.24
CA LEU A 73 2.09 2.32 -12.29
C LEU A 73 1.83 2.87 -10.87
N ASN A 74 1.54 4.16 -10.74
CA ASN A 74 1.17 4.76 -9.46
C ASN A 74 -0.10 4.13 -8.86
N ALA A 75 -1.11 3.85 -9.68
CA ALA A 75 -2.33 3.17 -9.23
C ALA A 75 -2.02 1.76 -8.70
N ALA A 76 -1.18 0.99 -9.40
CA ALA A 76 -0.75 -0.33 -8.97
C ALA A 76 0.03 -0.29 -7.64
N CYS A 77 0.95 0.67 -7.48
CA CYS A 77 1.69 0.84 -6.23
C CYS A 77 0.78 1.25 -5.06
N CYS A 78 -0.20 2.15 -5.29
CA CYS A 78 -1.21 2.48 -4.28
C CYS A 78 -2.04 1.25 -3.87
N ALA A 79 -2.48 0.45 -4.85
CA ALA A 79 -3.22 -0.79 -4.60
C ALA A 79 -2.38 -1.80 -3.80
N LEU A 80 -1.07 -1.89 -4.07
CA LEU A 80 -0.15 -2.75 -3.30
C LEU A 80 -0.07 -2.33 -1.83
N VAL A 81 0.02 -1.02 -1.54
CA VAL A 81 0.01 -0.53 -0.16
C VAL A 81 -1.30 -0.87 0.56
N ILE A 82 -2.44 -0.76 -0.13
CA ILE A 82 -3.75 -1.17 0.40
C ILE A 82 -3.75 -2.68 0.70
N ALA A 83 -3.30 -3.50 -0.24
CA ALA A 83 -3.27 -4.96 -0.09
C ALA A 83 -2.38 -5.40 1.08
N LEU A 84 -1.18 -4.83 1.20
CA LEU A 84 -0.26 -5.11 2.32
C LEU A 84 -0.85 -4.69 3.66
N THR A 85 -1.51 -3.52 3.71
CA THR A 85 -2.21 -3.05 4.92
C THR A 85 -3.32 -4.01 5.31
N ALA A 86 -4.11 -4.48 4.33
CA ALA A 86 -5.21 -5.42 4.56
C ALA A 86 -4.73 -6.78 5.04
N TRP A 87 -3.71 -7.34 4.39
CA TRP A 87 -3.09 -8.60 4.81
C TRP A 87 -2.59 -8.50 6.25
N LYS A 88 -1.90 -7.43 6.59
CA LYS A 88 -1.34 -7.24 7.92
C LYS A 88 -2.39 -7.07 9.02
N ARG A 89 -3.48 -6.34 8.74
CA ARG A 89 -4.60 -6.20 9.68
C ARG A 89 -5.33 -7.52 9.91
N ARG A 90 -5.43 -8.37 8.88
CA ARG A 90 -6.02 -9.71 8.99
C ARG A 90 -5.14 -10.63 9.83
N ALA A 91 -3.84 -10.72 9.53
CA ALA A 91 -2.90 -11.54 10.32
C ALA A 91 -2.97 -11.21 11.82
N ARG A 92 -3.01 -9.92 12.18
CA ARG A 92 -3.15 -9.50 13.58
C ARG A 92 -4.52 -9.82 14.18
N ALA A 93 -5.59 -9.78 13.39
CA ALA A 93 -6.91 -10.19 13.86
C ALA A 93 -6.96 -11.70 14.11
N ASP A 94 -6.31 -12.49 13.26
CA ASP A 94 -6.16 -13.95 13.42
C ASP A 94 -5.33 -14.28 14.67
N ASP A 95 -4.20 -13.60 14.89
CA ASP A 95 -3.36 -13.74 16.11
C ASP A 95 -4.16 -13.40 17.39
N ALA A 96 -4.99 -12.36 17.35
CA ALA A 96 -5.85 -11.99 18.48
C ALA A 96 -7.03 -12.97 18.69
N ALA A 97 -7.44 -13.68 17.64
CA ALA A 97 -8.54 -14.66 17.66
C ALA A 97 -8.10 -16.07 18.09
N LEU A 98 -6.81 -16.30 18.35
CA LEU A 98 -6.26 -17.53 18.95
C LEU A 98 -5.96 -17.38 20.46
N PRO A 99 -6.93 -17.05 21.34
CA PRO A 99 -6.66 -17.09 22.77
C PRO A 99 -6.61 -18.56 23.23
N GLY A 100 -5.43 -19.08 23.57
CA GLY A 100 -5.35 -20.01 24.70
C GLY A 100 -4.71 -21.39 24.52
N GLU A 101 -4.14 -21.81 23.39
CA GLU A 101 -3.49 -23.14 23.38
C GLU A 101 -2.24 -23.19 24.27
N SER A 102 -1.43 -22.14 24.32
CA SER A 102 -0.20 -22.16 25.13
C SER A 102 -0.44 -22.06 26.65
N GLY A 103 -1.55 -21.47 27.08
CA GLY A 103 -1.90 -21.35 28.51
C GLY A 103 -2.66 -22.56 29.04
N TYR A 104 -3.53 -23.16 28.22
CA TYR A 104 -4.32 -24.33 28.60
C TYR A 104 -3.44 -25.58 28.69
N THR A 105 -2.46 -25.78 27.78
CA THR A 105 -1.55 -26.93 27.87
C THR A 105 -0.64 -26.85 29.10
N ALA A 106 -0.13 -25.66 29.44
CA ALA A 106 0.69 -25.46 30.64
C ALA A 106 -0.10 -25.70 31.94
N LEU A 107 -1.31 -25.13 32.06
CA LEU A 107 -2.19 -25.34 33.22
C LEU A 107 -2.67 -26.79 33.32
N THR A 108 -2.92 -27.47 32.20
CA THR A 108 -3.33 -28.89 32.21
C THR A 108 -2.17 -29.81 32.62
N MET A 109 -0.93 -29.48 32.21
CA MET A 109 0.26 -30.23 32.63
C MET A 109 0.60 -30.02 34.12
N ASP A 110 0.40 -28.81 34.65
CA ASP A 110 0.58 -28.52 36.08
C ASP A 110 -0.50 -29.24 36.94
N ASN A 111 -1.74 -29.34 36.47
CA ASN A 111 -2.83 -30.02 37.19
C ASN A 111 -2.78 -31.55 37.10
N LEU A 112 -2.04 -32.11 36.14
CA LEU A 112 -1.80 -33.55 35.99
C LEU A 112 -0.55 -34.02 36.75
N SER A 113 0.29 -33.10 37.23
CA SER A 113 1.51 -33.38 37.98
C SER A 113 1.39 -33.08 39.49
N ALA A 114 0.20 -32.69 39.96
CA ALA A 114 -0.17 -32.53 41.37
C ALA A 114 -1.04 -33.70 41.85
#